data_AF-A0A3B9YPX5-F1
#
_entry.id   AF-A0A3B9YPX5-F1
#
_cell.length_a   1.000
_cell.length_b   1.000
_cell.length_c   1.000
_cell.angle_alpha   90.00
_cell.angle_beta   90.00
_cell.angle_gamma   90.00
#
_symmetry.space_group_name_H-M   'P 1'
#
loop_
_entity.id
_entity.type
_entity.pdbx_description
1 polymer ?
#
loop_
_entity_poly.entity_id
_entity_poly.type
_entity_poly.pdbx_seq_one_letter_code
_entity_poly.pdbx_strand_id
1 'polypeptide(L)'
;MTLDPLIVSNLHVVSAALAIISWTTIYFVFVRPAVAHDRDLHLKVLIAPHLFRYLGLITFFPVLFPVQSLGFSPEYLAQIGLGDAISGVLALIALIALAVRMPGAVLLVWIFNIVGMADFANAGLSMMGKLSADPSSVGPLGWVLLTLYLPMLTVSHFVIFWVLLSRDSASAKPA
;
A
#
# COMPACT_ATOMS: atom_id res chain seq x y z
N MET A 1 20.10 -7.52 27.43
CA MET A 1 21.08 -7.36 26.34
C MET A 1 20.55 -6.26 25.43
N THR A 2 21.14 -5.07 25.47
CA THR A 2 20.73 -3.96 24.60
C THR A 2 21.50 -4.09 23.29
N LEU A 3 20.79 -4.26 22.17
CA LEU A 3 21.39 -4.25 20.84
C LEU A 3 21.97 -2.87 20.52
N ASP A 4 22.93 -2.80 19.61
CA ASP A 4 23.50 -1.55 19.12
C ASP A 4 22.37 -0.62 18.62
N PRO A 5 22.31 0.64 19.07
CA PRO A 5 21.31 1.62 18.62
C PRO A 5 21.24 1.76 17.10
N LEU A 6 22.36 1.64 16.39
CA LEU A 6 22.42 1.71 14.92
C LEU A 6 21.81 0.47 14.26
N ILE A 7 21.91 -0.70 14.89
CA ILE A 7 21.25 -1.91 14.41
C ILE A 7 19.74 -1.76 14.60
N VAL A 8 19.31 -1.36 15.79
CA VAL A 8 17.88 -1.14 16.12
C VAL A 8 17.26 -0.09 15.20
N SER A 9 17.99 0.99 14.92
CA SER A 9 17.56 2.10 14.07
C SER A 9 17.29 1.74 12.62
N ASN A 10 17.70 0.55 12.15
CA ASN A 10 17.52 0.11 10.76
C ASN A 10 16.58 -1.10 10.62
N LEU A 11 16.09 -1.66 11.73
CA LEU A 11 15.27 -2.88 11.69
C LEU A 11 13.96 -2.70 10.94
N HIS A 12 13.34 -1.52 10.98
CA HIS A 12 12.11 -1.24 10.22
C HIS A 12 12.39 -1.22 8.71
N VAL A 13 13.53 -0.68 8.27
CA VAL A 13 13.94 -0.69 6.85
C VAL A 13 14.20 -2.11 6.37
N VAL A 14 14.97 -2.88 7.15
CA VAL A 14 15.24 -4.30 6.83
C VAL A 14 13.94 -5.09 6.78
N SER A 15 13.05 -4.90 7.75
CA SER A 15 11.75 -5.58 7.80
C SER A 15 10.87 -5.20 6.61
N ALA A 16 10.78 -3.90 6.28
CA ALA A 16 10.04 -3.44 5.12
C ALA A 16 10.61 -4.00 3.80
N ALA A 17 11.94 -4.04 3.64
CA ALA A 17 12.58 -4.62 2.46
C ALA A 17 12.29 -6.12 2.34
N LEU A 18 12.41 -6.88 3.43
CA LEU A 18 12.05 -8.30 3.47
C LEU A 18 10.57 -8.53 3.16
N ALA A 19 9.68 -7.64 3.63
CA ALA A 19 8.27 -7.70 3.31
C ALA A 19 7.97 -7.38 1.85
N ILE A 20 8.65 -6.39 1.23
CA ILE A 20 8.54 -6.14 -0.22
C ILE A 20 8.94 -7.38 -1.01
N ILE A 21 10.08 -8.00 -0.67
CA ILE A 21 10.53 -9.25 -1.30
C ILE A 21 9.48 -10.34 -1.11
N SER A 22 9.02 -10.54 0.12
CA SER A 22 8.04 -11.58 0.46
C SER A 22 6.71 -11.39 -0.27
N TRP A 23 6.15 -10.18 -0.30
CA TRP A 23 4.90 -9.89 -1.01
C TRP A 23 5.06 -9.99 -2.53
N THR A 24 6.22 -9.60 -3.06
CA THR A 24 6.54 -9.79 -4.48
C THR A 24 6.62 -11.28 -4.83
N THR A 25 7.31 -12.08 -4.01
CA THR A 25 7.36 -13.54 -4.15
C THR A 25 5.96 -14.15 -4.05
N ILE A 26 5.17 -13.75 -3.04
CA ILE A 26 3.79 -14.23 -2.88
C ILE A 26 2.96 -13.94 -4.13
N TYR A 27 3.08 -12.72 -4.66
CA TYR A 27 2.40 -12.34 -5.87
C TYR A 27 2.81 -13.22 -7.06
N PHE A 28 4.11 -13.35 -7.35
CA PHE A 28 4.55 -14.10 -8.53
C PHE A 28 4.36 -15.62 -8.42
N VAL A 29 4.48 -16.19 -7.22
CA VAL A 29 4.42 -17.64 -6.99
C VAL A 29 2.98 -18.12 -6.83
N PHE A 30 2.13 -17.38 -6.10
CA PHE A 30 0.79 -17.86 -5.74
C PHE A 30 -0.32 -17.08 -6.43
N VAL A 31 -0.26 -15.75 -6.44
CA VAL A 31 -1.39 -14.91 -6.91
C VAL A 31 -1.45 -14.90 -8.43
N ARG A 32 -0.37 -14.48 -9.10
CA ARG A 32 -0.30 -14.26 -10.54
C ARG A 32 -0.72 -15.50 -11.35
N PRO A 33 -0.25 -16.73 -11.07
CA PRO A 33 -0.68 -17.90 -11.85
C PRO A 33 -2.19 -18.15 -11.78
N ALA A 34 -2.82 -17.80 -10.65
CA ALA A 34 -4.24 -18.02 -10.42
C ALA A 34 -5.14 -16.96 -11.10
N VAL A 35 -4.62 -15.77 -11.42
CA VAL A 35 -5.48 -14.65 -11.88
C VAL A 35 -5.03 -13.96 -13.17
N ALA A 36 -3.81 -14.20 -13.65
CA ALA A 36 -3.25 -13.45 -14.78
C ALA A 36 -3.97 -13.68 -16.13
N HIS A 37 -4.84 -14.69 -16.21
CA HIS A 37 -5.63 -14.99 -17.41
C HIS A 37 -6.89 -14.12 -17.56
N ASP A 38 -7.32 -13.43 -16.49
CA ASP A 38 -8.47 -12.52 -16.49
C ASP A 38 -8.04 -11.20 -15.85
N ARG A 39 -7.97 -10.14 -16.66
CA ARG A 39 -7.55 -8.80 -16.22
C ARG A 39 -8.44 -8.25 -15.10
N ASP A 40 -9.75 -8.44 -15.17
CA ASP A 40 -10.68 -7.92 -14.17
C ASP A 40 -10.51 -8.67 -12.85
N LEU A 41 -10.37 -10.00 -12.90
CA LEU A 41 -10.06 -10.79 -11.71
C LEU A 41 -8.70 -10.38 -11.10
N HIS A 42 -7.70 -10.19 -11.95
CA HIS A 42 -6.37 -9.77 -11.54
C HIS A 42 -6.41 -8.43 -10.81
N LEU A 43 -7.09 -7.42 -11.37
CA LEU A 43 -7.27 -6.11 -10.74
C LEU A 43 -8.08 -6.22 -9.44
N LYS A 44 -9.18 -7.00 -9.40
CA LYS A 44 -9.97 -7.20 -8.18
C LYS A 44 -9.12 -7.75 -7.03
N VAL A 45 -8.31 -8.77 -7.29
CA VAL A 45 -7.44 -9.38 -6.27
C VAL A 45 -6.37 -8.41 -5.79
N LEU A 46 -5.79 -7.61 -6.69
CA LEU A 46 -4.77 -6.62 -6.32
C LEU A 46 -5.35 -5.40 -5.58
N ILE A 47 -6.60 -5.03 -5.85
CA ILE A 47 -7.31 -3.95 -5.14
C ILE A 47 -7.74 -4.41 -3.75
N ALA A 48 -8.01 -5.71 -3.56
CA ALA A 48 -8.59 -6.25 -2.33
C ALA A 48 -7.90 -5.80 -1.01
N PRO A 49 -6.55 -5.77 -0.92
CA PRO A 49 -5.88 -5.30 0.29
C PRO A 49 -6.10 -3.81 0.60
N HIS A 50 -6.41 -2.99 -0.41
CA HIS A 50 -6.62 -1.55 -0.27
C HIS A 50 -7.96 -1.19 0.37
N LEU A 51 -8.88 -2.15 0.50
CA LEU A 51 -10.15 -1.94 1.23
C LEU A 51 -9.92 -1.65 2.71
N PHE A 52 -8.79 -2.08 3.26
CA PHE A 52 -8.44 -1.87 4.67
C PHE A 52 -7.69 -0.57 4.94
N ARG A 53 -7.52 0.31 3.94
CA ARG A 53 -6.77 1.57 4.11
C ARG A 53 -7.42 2.57 5.07
N TYR A 54 -8.67 2.36 5.47
CA TYR A 54 -9.25 3.10 6.60
C TYR A 54 -8.45 2.91 7.90
N LEU A 55 -7.58 1.88 7.99
CA LEU A 55 -6.61 1.74 9.08
C LEU A 55 -5.67 2.94 9.20
N GLY A 56 -5.43 3.73 8.15
CA GLY A 56 -4.64 4.97 8.24
C GLY A 56 -5.23 6.01 9.20
N LEU A 57 -6.52 5.92 9.53
CA LEU A 57 -7.16 6.78 10.53
C LEU A 57 -6.58 6.60 11.94
N ILE A 58 -5.76 5.57 12.19
CA ILE A 58 -5.02 5.44 13.47
C ILE A 58 -4.14 6.64 13.78
N THR A 59 -3.75 7.42 12.76
CA THR A 59 -2.95 8.65 12.90
C THR A 59 -3.63 9.71 13.78
N PHE A 60 -4.96 9.65 13.92
CA PHE A 60 -5.74 10.49 14.82
C PHE A 60 -5.76 10.01 16.28
N PHE A 61 -5.18 8.83 16.56
CA PHE A 61 -5.21 8.20 17.89
C PHE A 61 -3.79 8.09 18.45
N PRO A 62 -3.32 9.08 19.24
CA PRO A 62 -1.96 9.10 19.78
C PRO A 62 -1.56 7.84 20.56
N VAL A 63 -2.51 7.14 21.17
CA VAL A 63 -2.24 5.89 21.90
C VAL A 63 -1.95 4.72 20.94
N LEU A 64 -2.61 4.67 19.78
CA LEU A 64 -2.44 3.60 18.79
C LEU A 64 -1.28 3.89 17.83
N PHE A 65 -0.97 5.16 17.62
CA PHE A 65 0.10 5.63 16.76
C PHE A 65 0.92 6.76 17.45
N PRO A 66 1.80 6.41 18.41
CA PRO A 66 2.49 7.36 19.30
C PRO A 66 3.65 8.12 18.67
N VAL A 67 3.48 8.60 17.43
CA VAL A 67 4.53 9.25 16.63
C VAL A 67 4.76 10.73 16.97
N GLN A 68 4.15 11.26 18.04
CA GLN A 68 4.27 12.68 18.41
C GLN A 68 5.70 13.04 18.80
N SER A 69 6.47 12.08 19.35
CA SER A 69 7.90 12.28 19.67
C SER A 69 8.76 12.53 18.42
N LEU A 70 8.30 12.13 17.23
CA LEU A 70 8.97 12.39 15.95
C LEU A 70 8.73 13.82 15.44
N GLY A 71 7.95 14.64 16.14
CA GLY A 71 7.72 16.04 15.77
C GLY A 71 7.00 16.21 14.44
N PHE A 72 6.07 15.32 14.10
CA PHE A 72 5.13 15.53 13.00
C PHE A 72 4.08 16.57 13.39
N SER A 73 3.71 17.44 12.46
CA SER A 73 2.60 18.37 12.71
C SER A 73 1.26 17.62 12.71
N PRO A 74 0.25 18.10 13.45
CA PRO A 74 -1.09 17.52 13.42
C PRO A 74 -1.67 17.46 12.00
N GLU A 75 -1.41 18.47 11.17
CA GLU A 75 -1.89 18.57 9.80
C GLU A 75 -1.26 17.48 8.92
N TYR A 76 0.03 17.17 9.11
CA TYR A 76 0.70 16.09 8.38
C TYR A 76 0.13 14.72 8.75
N LEU A 77 -0.12 14.46 10.04
CA LEU A 77 -0.75 13.20 10.47
C LEU A 77 -2.18 13.08 9.95
N ALA A 78 -2.94 14.18 9.98
CA ALA A 78 -4.29 14.22 9.41
C ALA A 78 -4.28 13.98 7.90
N GLN A 79 -3.29 14.55 7.19
CA GLN A 79 -3.12 14.33 5.75
C GLN A 79 -2.89 12.85 5.44
N ILE A 80 -2.01 12.16 6.18
CA ILE A 80 -1.80 10.71 6.02
C ILE A 80 -3.10 9.96 6.27
N GLY A 81 -3.73 10.18 7.43
CA GLY A 81 -4.91 9.39 7.81
C GLY A 81 -6.10 9.57 6.87
N LEU A 82 -6.36 10.81 6.44
CA LEU A 82 -7.43 11.11 5.50
C LEU A 82 -7.08 10.65 4.09
N GLY A 83 -5.83 10.82 3.64
CA GLY A 83 -5.38 10.35 2.33
C GLY A 83 -5.51 8.84 2.17
N ASP A 84 -5.18 8.08 3.22
CA ASP A 84 -5.36 6.63 3.27
C ASP A 84 -6.84 6.23 3.23
N ALA A 85 -7.68 6.91 4.03
CA ALA A 85 -9.12 6.65 4.04
C ALA A 85 -9.78 6.96 2.68
N ILE A 86 -9.42 8.08 2.06
CA ILE A 86 -9.89 8.47 0.72
C ILE A 86 -9.46 7.41 -0.30
N SER A 87 -8.21 6.98 -0.26
CA SER A 87 -7.68 5.93 -1.15
C SER A 87 -8.42 4.61 -0.96
N GLY A 88 -8.78 4.24 0.27
CA GLY A 88 -9.62 3.07 0.56
C GLY A 88 -11.04 3.18 0.00
N VAL A 89 -11.66 4.36 0.08
CA VAL A 89 -12.97 4.62 -0.54
C VAL A 89 -12.88 4.51 -2.06
N LEU A 90 -11.83 5.08 -2.68
CA LEU A 90 -11.60 4.94 -4.12
C LEU A 90 -11.36 3.48 -4.53
N ALA A 91 -10.65 2.70 -3.72
CA ALA A 91 -10.44 1.27 -3.92
C ALA A 91 -11.77 0.50 -3.89
N LEU A 92 -12.65 0.80 -2.92
CA LEU A 92 -14.00 0.22 -2.84
C LEU A 92 -14.83 0.54 -4.09
N ILE A 93 -14.84 1.81 -4.51
CA ILE A 93 -15.56 2.24 -5.72
C ILE A 93 -15.03 1.51 -6.96
N ALA A 94 -13.71 1.44 -7.13
CA ALA A 94 -13.08 0.75 -8.24
C ALA A 94 -13.39 -0.76 -8.24
N LEU A 95 -13.35 -1.41 -7.07
CA LEU A 95 -13.67 -2.83 -6.94
C LEU A 95 -15.14 -3.10 -7.30
N ILE A 96 -16.08 -2.31 -6.77
CA ILE A 96 -17.50 -2.45 -7.06
C ILE A 96 -17.76 -2.23 -8.55
N ALA A 97 -17.14 -1.21 -9.15
CA ALA A 97 -17.24 -0.94 -10.58
C ALA A 97 -16.78 -2.14 -11.43
N LEU A 98 -15.66 -2.78 -11.07
CA LEU A 98 -15.20 -4.00 -11.72
C LEU A 98 -16.13 -5.19 -11.45
N ALA A 99 -16.72 -5.29 -10.25
CA ALA A 99 -17.61 -6.39 -9.87
C ALA A 99 -18.91 -6.39 -10.70
N VAL A 100 -19.48 -5.20 -10.93
CA VAL A 100 -20.72 -5.02 -11.70
C VAL A 100 -20.48 -4.78 -13.20
N ARG A 101 -19.21 -4.85 -13.66
CA ARG A 101 -18.79 -4.60 -15.05
C ARG A 101 -19.26 -3.24 -15.58
N MET A 102 -19.14 -2.21 -14.73
CA MET A 102 -19.55 -0.85 -15.07
C MET A 102 -18.71 -0.29 -16.23
N PRO A 103 -19.32 0.39 -17.22
CA PRO A 103 -18.55 1.17 -18.20
C PRO A 103 -17.64 2.18 -17.48
N GLY A 104 -16.35 2.15 -17.77
CA GLY A 104 -15.36 3.03 -17.11
C GLY A 104 -14.77 2.47 -15.81
N ALA A 105 -15.03 1.23 -15.42
CA ALA A 105 -14.40 0.61 -14.24
C ALA A 105 -12.87 0.73 -14.26
N VAL A 106 -12.24 0.51 -15.43
CA VAL A 106 -10.78 0.66 -15.59
C VAL A 106 -10.29 2.08 -15.31
N LEU A 107 -11.06 3.12 -15.66
CA LEU A 107 -10.72 4.50 -15.34
C LEU A 107 -10.74 4.75 -13.83
N LEU A 108 -11.72 4.17 -13.12
CA LEU A 108 -11.78 4.25 -11.66
C LEU A 108 -10.60 3.54 -10.99
N VAL A 109 -10.16 2.40 -11.55
CA VAL A 109 -8.93 1.73 -11.09
C VAL A 109 -7.71 2.63 -11.28
N TRP A 110 -7.60 3.32 -12.42
CA TRP A 110 -6.53 4.32 -12.64
C TRP A 110 -6.56 5.44 -11.61
N ILE A 111 -7.73 6.03 -11.36
CA ILE A 111 -7.91 7.12 -10.38
C ILE A 111 -7.49 6.65 -8.99
N PHE A 112 -8.03 5.52 -8.53
CA PHE A 112 -7.65 4.90 -7.27
C PHE A 112 -6.12 4.69 -7.19
N ASN A 113 -5.53 4.07 -8.22
CA ASN A 113 -4.13 3.67 -8.17
C ASN A 113 -3.17 4.87 -8.16
N ILE A 114 -3.50 5.93 -8.91
CA ILE A 114 -2.72 7.18 -8.92
C ILE A 114 -2.86 7.92 -7.59
N VAL A 115 -4.09 8.12 -7.11
CA VAL A 115 -4.33 8.84 -5.85
C VAL A 115 -3.69 8.10 -4.67
N GLY A 116 -3.89 6.78 -4.57
CA GLY A 116 -3.34 5.96 -3.50
C GLY A 116 -1.82 5.86 -3.52
N MET A 117 -1.20 5.85 -4.71
CA MET A 117 0.27 5.89 -4.83
C MET A 117 0.82 7.27 -4.46
N ALA A 118 0.15 8.36 -4.85
CA ALA A 118 0.57 9.71 -4.50
C ALA A 118 0.49 9.97 -2.98
N ASP A 119 -0.58 9.51 -2.34
CA ASP A 119 -0.72 9.54 -0.88
C ASP A 119 0.38 8.73 -0.19
N PHE A 120 0.59 7.49 -0.63
CA PHE A 120 1.65 6.63 -0.11
C PHE A 120 3.05 7.26 -0.26
N ALA A 121 3.35 7.84 -1.42
CA ALA A 121 4.63 8.51 -1.66
C ALA A 121 4.82 9.72 -0.73
N ASN A 122 3.78 10.54 -0.56
CA ASN A 122 3.79 11.68 0.35
C ASN A 122 4.01 11.27 1.82
N ALA A 123 3.30 10.23 2.28
CA ALA A 123 3.44 9.70 3.63
C ALA A 123 4.82 9.05 3.87
N GLY A 124 5.29 8.25 2.91
CA GLY A 124 6.55 7.50 3.02
C GLY A 124 7.79 8.40 3.07
N LEU A 125 7.84 9.45 2.23
CA LEU A 125 9.03 10.30 2.08
C LEU A 125 9.42 10.98 3.40
N SER A 126 8.43 11.51 4.13
CA SER A 126 8.66 12.23 5.38
C SER A 126 8.69 11.29 6.60
N MET A 127 7.98 10.16 6.55
CA MET A 127 7.96 9.21 7.67
C MET A 127 9.25 8.38 7.78
N MET A 128 9.78 7.88 6.66
CA MET A 128 10.96 7.00 6.66
C MET A 128 12.23 7.67 7.21
N GLY A 129 12.41 8.98 6.97
CA GLY A 129 13.57 9.71 7.48
C GLY A 129 13.56 9.85 9.01
N LYS A 130 12.39 10.16 9.59
CA LYS A 130 12.25 10.36 11.04
C LYS A 130 12.16 9.04 11.82
N LEU A 131 11.56 8.01 11.22
CA LEU A 131 11.49 6.67 11.79
C LEU A 131 12.85 6.03 11.99
N SER A 132 13.81 6.32 11.11
CA SER A 132 15.19 5.83 11.27
C SER A 132 15.94 6.48 12.43
N ALA A 133 15.44 7.59 12.99
CA ALA A 133 16.02 8.20 14.19
C ALA A 133 15.47 7.60 15.48
N ASP A 134 14.20 7.19 15.50
CA ASP A 134 13.56 6.51 16.64
C ASP A 134 12.48 5.51 16.16
N PRO A 135 12.86 4.27 15.84
CA PRO A 135 11.92 3.27 15.33
C PRO A 135 10.91 2.78 16.37
N SER A 136 11.18 3.00 17.67
CA SER A 136 10.32 2.55 18.75
C SER A 136 9.07 3.43 18.92
N SER A 137 9.12 4.64 18.36
CA SER A 137 8.07 5.67 18.47
C SER A 137 6.75 5.36 17.77
N VAL A 138 6.69 4.39 16.84
CA VAL A 138 5.43 4.04 16.13
C VAL A 138 4.54 3.07 16.89
N GLY A 139 5.04 2.49 17.98
CA GLY A 139 4.34 1.46 18.74
C GLY A 139 4.13 0.16 17.95
N PRO A 140 3.56 -0.89 18.58
CA PRO A 140 3.42 -2.21 17.96
C PRO A 140 2.54 -2.24 16.71
N LEU A 141 1.41 -1.51 16.71
CA LEU A 141 0.51 -1.48 15.56
C LEU A 141 1.12 -0.71 14.38
N GLY A 142 1.71 0.45 14.65
CA GLY A 142 2.44 1.21 13.64
C GLY A 142 3.59 0.41 13.04
N TRP A 143 4.31 -0.36 13.86
CA TRP A 143 5.35 -1.26 13.38
C TRP A 143 4.81 -2.28 12.36
N VAL A 144 3.73 -3.00 12.68
CA VAL A 144 3.13 -3.99 11.77
C VAL A 144 2.64 -3.31 10.49
N LEU A 145 2.02 -2.14 10.59
CA LEU A 145 1.54 -1.42 9.41
C LEU A 145 2.69 -1.01 8.49
N LEU A 146 3.77 -0.46 9.04
CA LEU A 146 4.93 0.00 8.28
C LEU A 146 5.77 -1.15 7.69
N THR A 147 5.90 -2.25 8.43
CA THR A 147 6.82 -3.34 8.06
C THR A 147 6.16 -4.51 7.37
N LEU A 148 4.82 -4.58 7.31
CA LEU A 148 4.08 -5.66 6.65
C LEU A 148 2.99 -5.15 5.71
N TYR A 149 2.08 -4.32 6.20
CA TYR A 149 0.89 -3.91 5.45
C TYR A 149 1.23 -2.90 4.34
N LEU A 150 1.95 -1.82 4.64
CA LEU A 150 2.38 -0.83 3.66
C LEU A 150 3.19 -1.48 2.52
N PRO A 151 4.19 -2.34 2.76
CA PRO A 151 4.86 -3.08 1.71
C PRO A 151 3.93 -3.87 0.77
N MET A 152 2.89 -4.51 1.29
CA MET A 152 1.87 -5.18 0.47
C MET A 152 1.13 -4.20 -0.44
N LEU A 153 0.74 -3.03 0.10
CA LEU A 153 0.07 -1.97 -0.66
C LEU A 153 1.00 -1.40 -1.75
N THR A 154 2.28 -1.24 -1.45
CA THR A 154 3.30 -0.81 -2.41
C THR A 154 3.39 -1.79 -3.58
N VAL A 155 3.60 -3.09 -3.30
CA VAL A 155 3.70 -4.12 -4.33
C VAL A 155 2.44 -4.15 -5.19
N SER A 156 1.27 -4.15 -4.56
CA SER A 156 0.00 -4.17 -5.30
C SER A 156 -0.20 -2.92 -6.17
N HIS A 157 0.14 -1.70 -5.74
CA HIS A 157 0.06 -0.50 -6.59
C HIS A 157 0.93 -0.62 -7.85
N PHE A 158 2.19 -1.06 -7.71
CA PHE A 158 3.10 -1.24 -8.84
C PHE A 158 2.59 -2.31 -9.80
N VAL A 159 2.08 -3.42 -9.27
CA VAL A 159 1.50 -4.48 -10.09
C VAL A 159 0.23 -4.01 -10.79
N ILE A 160 -0.63 -3.21 -10.14
CA ILE A 160 -1.81 -2.63 -10.78
C ILE A 160 -1.40 -1.74 -11.95
N PHE A 161 -0.40 -0.86 -11.79
CA PHE A 161 0.14 -0.10 -12.92
C PHE A 161 0.62 -1.02 -14.03
N TRP A 162 1.38 -2.06 -13.69
CA TRP A 162 1.85 -3.03 -14.67
C TRP A 162 0.69 -3.70 -15.43
N VAL A 163 -0.37 -4.13 -14.74
CA VAL A 163 -1.55 -4.75 -15.35
C VAL A 163 -2.34 -3.76 -16.21
N LEU A 164 -2.47 -2.50 -15.77
CA LEU A 164 -3.16 -1.46 -16.52
C LEU A 164 -2.42 -1.02 -17.79
N LEU A 165 -1.08 -1.08 -17.77
CA LEU A 165 -0.20 -0.71 -18.88
C LEU A 165 0.09 -1.88 -19.83
N SER A 166 -0.07 -3.11 -19.36
CA SER A 166 0.09 -4.31 -20.19
C SER A 166 -1.01 -4.33 -21.26
N ARG A 167 -0.62 -4.45 -22.53
CA ARG A 167 -1.57 -4.62 -23.64
C ARG A 167 -2.25 -5.97 -23.52
N ASP A 168 -3.56 -6.03 -23.77
CA ASP A 168 -4.28 -7.29 -23.92
C ASP A 168 -3.67 -8.05 -25.11
N SER A 169 -2.73 -8.98 -24.85
CA SER A 169 -2.07 -9.79 -25.89
C SER A 169 -3.02 -10.73 -26.64
N ALA A 170 -4.33 -10.59 -26.48
CA ALA A 170 -5.37 -11.41 -27.09
C ALA A 170 -5.88 -10.91 -28.45
N SER A 171 -5.24 -9.90 -29.07
CA SER A 171 -5.62 -9.45 -30.43
C SER A 171 -4.68 -9.89 -31.56
N ALA A 172 -3.69 -10.74 -31.30
CA ALA A 172 -2.86 -11.34 -32.35
C ALA A 172 -3.34 -12.76 -32.66
N LYS A 173 -4.42 -12.86 -33.45
CA LYS A 173 -4.76 -14.11 -34.12
C LYS A 173 -3.83 -14.23 -35.34
N PRO A 174 -2.94 -15.24 -35.44
CA PRO A 174 -2.21 -15.47 -36.68
C PRO A 174 -3.22 -15.88 -37.76
N ALA A 175 -3.08 -15.25 -38.93
CA ALA A 175 -3.81 -15.57 -40.15
C ALA A 175 -3.44 -16.96 -40.69
#